data_AF-A0A7M3NY07-F1
#
_entry.id   AF-A0A7M3NY07-F1
#
_cell.length_a   1.000
_cell.length_b   1.000
_cell.length_c   1.000
_cell.angle_alpha   90.00
_cell.angle_beta   90.00
_cell.angle_gamma   90.00
#
_symmetry.space_group_name_H-M   'P 1'
#
loop_
_entity.id
_entity.type
_entity.pdbx_description
1 polymer ?
#
loop_
_entity_poly.entity_id
_entity_poly.type
_entity_poly.pdbx_seq_one_letter_code
_entity_poly.pdbx_strand_id
1 'polypeptide(L)'
;MRFDWSDFTLECREDDRLIFVWRRYSRIESNVRHCTRLRLLPPGSDGLSQWIFHLRFPEGPTPGLLVVRVDVPADRLQEAQDFTDLLRRRYDIPEQAPDGAEDEELRRVPLDAPEWIAAPASVASEELFTTVMARAEGDTG
;
A
#
# COMPACT_ATOMS: atom_id res chain seq x y z
N MET A 1 -16.20 -14.12 -3.38
CA MET A 1 -15.08 -14.59 -2.52
C MET A 1 -14.93 -13.66 -1.33
N ARG A 2 -14.55 -14.20 -0.16
CA ARG A 2 -14.50 -13.44 1.09
C ARG A 2 -13.36 -13.94 1.97
N PHE A 3 -12.73 -13.01 2.67
CA PHE A 3 -11.68 -13.26 3.66
C PHE A 3 -11.96 -12.42 4.91
N ASP A 4 -11.96 -13.02 6.10
CA ASP A 4 -12.30 -12.28 7.32
C ASP A 4 -11.71 -12.83 8.62
N TRP A 5 -11.59 -11.92 9.59
CA TRP A 5 -11.26 -12.20 11.00
C TRP A 5 -12.05 -11.26 11.92
N SER A 6 -11.76 -11.25 13.22
CA SER A 6 -12.55 -10.56 14.26
C SER A 6 -12.90 -9.11 13.93
N ASP A 7 -11.97 -8.35 13.35
CA ASP A 7 -12.09 -6.90 13.20
C ASP A 7 -12.18 -6.42 11.75
N PHE A 8 -11.91 -7.31 10.79
CA PHE A 8 -11.86 -6.96 9.38
C PHE A 8 -12.51 -8.01 8.47
N THR A 9 -13.02 -7.56 7.33
CA THR A 9 -13.54 -8.40 6.26
C THR A 9 -13.19 -7.77 4.92
N LEU A 10 -12.61 -8.55 4.02
CA LEU A 10 -12.50 -8.25 2.60
C LEU A 10 -13.48 -9.13 1.82
N GLU A 11 -14.36 -8.50 1.06
CA GLU A 11 -15.25 -9.19 0.14
C GLU A 11 -14.92 -8.77 -1.28
N CYS A 12 -14.76 -9.76 -2.16
CA CYS A 12 -14.77 -9.55 -3.60
C CYS A 12 -16.03 -10.21 -4.15
N ARG A 13 -17.00 -9.36 -4.52
CA ARG A 13 -18.34 -9.73 -4.97
C ARG A 13 -18.31 -10.18 -6.44
N GLU A 14 -19.41 -10.77 -6.91
CA GLU A 14 -19.53 -11.28 -8.29
C GLU A 14 -19.55 -10.18 -9.34
N ASP A 15 -19.88 -8.95 -8.96
CA ASP A 15 -19.84 -7.74 -9.79
C ASP A 15 -18.48 -7.01 -9.69
N ASP A 16 -17.43 -7.74 -9.35
CA ASP A 16 -16.05 -7.28 -9.27
C ASP A 16 -15.80 -6.16 -8.26
N ARG A 17 -16.73 -5.92 -7.33
CA ARG A 17 -16.53 -4.97 -6.23
C ARG A 17 -15.65 -5.54 -5.13
N LEU A 18 -14.63 -4.78 -4.76
CA LEU A 18 -13.82 -4.96 -3.56
C LEU A 18 -14.42 -4.13 -2.43
N ILE A 19 -14.76 -4.78 -1.34
CA ILE A 19 -15.38 -4.17 -0.16
C ILE A 19 -14.51 -4.49 1.04
N PHE A 20 -13.90 -3.45 1.60
CA PHE A 20 -13.09 -3.50 2.80
C PHE A 20 -13.93 -3.02 3.97
N VAL A 21 -14.03 -3.81 5.04
CA VAL A 21 -14.83 -3.50 6.22
C VAL A 21 -14.00 -3.65 7.47
N TRP A 22 -13.67 -2.54 8.12
CA TRP A 22 -13.21 -2.54 9.52
C TRP A 22 -14.44 -2.38 10.40
N ARG A 23 -14.84 -3.47 11.08
CA ARG A 23 -16.19 -3.62 11.68
C ARG A 23 -16.60 -2.51 12.65
N ARG A 24 -15.63 -1.78 13.22
CA ARG A 24 -15.86 -0.70 14.20
C ARG A 24 -15.51 0.70 13.69
N TYR A 25 -15.00 0.83 12.47
CA TYR A 25 -14.37 2.08 12.02
C TYR A 25 -14.89 2.55 10.68
N SER A 26 -14.79 1.73 9.64
CA SER A 26 -15.01 2.21 8.27
C SER A 26 -15.34 1.10 7.30
N ARG A 27 -15.92 1.51 6.17
CA ARG A 27 -16.16 0.70 4.99
C ARG A 27 -15.66 1.46 3.77
N ILE A 28 -14.84 0.80 2.96
CA ILE A 28 -14.33 1.33 1.69
C ILE A 28 -14.78 0.38 0.59
N GLU A 29 -15.33 0.94 -0.48
CA GLU A 29 -15.74 0.19 -1.66
C GLU A 29 -15.00 0.69 -2.89
N SER A 30 -14.55 -0.24 -3.72
CA SER A 30 -13.98 0.05 -5.03
C SER A 30 -14.31 -1.09 -6.00
N ASN A 31 -13.96 -0.92 -7.27
CA ASN A 31 -13.98 -2.01 -8.24
C ASN A 31 -12.56 -2.57 -8.41
N VAL A 32 -12.41 -3.89 -8.53
CA VAL A 32 -11.12 -4.56 -8.68
C VAL A 32 -10.33 -4.10 -9.91
N ARG A 33 -11.00 -3.62 -10.96
CA ARG A 33 -10.36 -3.03 -12.15
C ARG A 33 -9.49 -1.82 -11.82
N HIS A 34 -9.77 -1.14 -10.71
CA HIS A 34 -8.96 -0.02 -10.24
C HIS A 34 -7.74 -0.50 -9.45
N CYS A 35 -7.68 -1.78 -9.06
CA CYS A 35 -6.54 -2.34 -8.34
C CYS A 35 -5.37 -2.59 -9.29
N THR A 36 -4.43 -1.65 -9.30
CA THR A 36 -3.25 -1.71 -10.17
C THR A 36 -2.07 -2.43 -9.51
N ARG A 37 -2.06 -2.54 -8.17
CA ARG A 37 -1.04 -3.26 -7.41
C ARG A 37 -1.68 -3.88 -6.18
N LEU A 38 -1.31 -5.12 -5.89
CA LEU A 38 -1.68 -5.84 -4.69
C LEU A 38 -0.41 -6.52 -4.15
N ARG A 39 -0.03 -6.30 -2.89
CA ARG A 39 1.13 -6.93 -2.25
C ARG A 39 0.80 -7.35 -0.84
N LEU A 40 1.34 -8.48 -0.42
CA LEU A 40 1.43 -8.84 0.99
C LEU A 40 2.91 -8.78 1.40
N LEU A 41 3.22 -7.87 2.32
CA LEU A 41 4.57 -7.70 2.85
C LEU A 41 4.81 -8.67 4.02
N PRO A 42 6.05 -9.13 4.22
CA PRO A 42 6.40 -9.97 5.37
C PRO A 42 6.14 -9.24 6.71
N PRO A 43 6.07 -9.98 7.84
CA PRO A 43 5.85 -9.40 9.15
C PRO A 43 6.89 -8.33 9.52
N GLY A 44 6.41 -7.20 10.05
CA GLY A 44 7.25 -6.17 10.65
C GLY A 44 7.70 -6.50 12.07
N SER A 45 8.31 -5.52 12.74
CA SER A 45 8.75 -5.65 14.14
C SER A 45 7.59 -5.80 15.15
N ASP A 46 6.38 -5.43 14.75
CA ASP A 46 5.13 -5.63 15.49
C ASP A 46 4.53 -7.03 15.32
N GLY A 47 5.15 -7.88 14.49
CA GLY A 47 4.68 -9.22 14.18
C GLY A 47 3.50 -9.27 13.20
N LEU A 48 3.10 -8.13 12.63
CA LEU A 48 2.00 -8.03 11.67
C LEU A 48 2.53 -7.95 10.24
N SER A 49 1.90 -8.70 9.34
CA SER A 49 2.15 -8.57 7.90
C SER A 49 1.24 -7.50 7.32
N GLN A 50 1.63 -6.86 6.22
CA GLN A 50 0.83 -5.78 5.64
C GLN A 50 0.31 -6.12 4.26
N TRP A 51 -1.01 -6.08 4.14
CA TRP A 51 -1.69 -6.28 2.88
C TRP A 51 -2.06 -4.95 2.25
N ILE A 52 -1.48 -4.66 1.09
CA ILE A 52 -1.48 -3.35 0.46
C ILE A 52 -2.16 -3.43 -0.91
N PHE A 53 -3.19 -2.63 -1.09
CA PHE A 53 -3.93 -2.47 -2.35
C PHE A 53 -3.73 -1.05 -2.87
N HIS A 54 -3.23 -0.90 -4.09
CA HIS A 54 -3.20 0.38 -4.79
C HIS A 54 -4.38 0.44 -5.75
N LEU A 55 -5.28 1.38 -5.51
CA LEU A 55 -6.47 1.62 -6.31
C LEU A 55 -6.30 2.93 -7.07
N ARG A 56 -6.15 2.86 -8.40
CA ARG A 56 -5.96 4.01 -9.26
C ARG A 56 -7.25 4.37 -9.99
N PHE A 57 -7.59 5.65 -9.93
CA PHE A 57 -8.75 6.24 -10.59
C PHE A 57 -8.23 7.27 -11.60
N PRO A 58 -7.76 6.84 -12.79
CA PRO A 58 -7.20 7.76 -13.77
C PRO A 58 -8.29 8.60 -14.45
N GLU A 59 -9.51 8.06 -14.50
CA GLU A 59 -10.66 8.65 -15.17
C GLU A 59 -11.60 9.24 -14.13
N GLY A 60 -11.77 10.56 -14.13
CA GLY A 60 -12.69 11.27 -13.23
C GLY A 60 -12.37 12.76 -13.17
N PRO A 61 -13.28 13.58 -12.59
CA PRO A 61 -13.04 15.01 -12.40
C PRO A 61 -11.87 15.29 -11.45
N THR A 62 -11.48 14.30 -10.66
CA THR A 62 -10.28 14.33 -9.81
C THR A 62 -9.60 12.97 -9.90
N PRO A 63 -8.62 12.80 -10.80
CA PRO A 63 -7.81 11.59 -10.84
C PRO A 63 -7.12 11.38 -9.50
N GLY A 64 -7.01 10.12 -9.06
CA GLY A 64 -6.55 9.84 -7.71
C GLY A 64 -5.94 8.46 -7.52
N LEU A 65 -5.22 8.33 -6.40
CA LEU A 65 -4.70 7.08 -5.88
C LEU A 65 -5.24 6.89 -4.47
N LEU A 66 -5.83 5.73 -4.22
CA LEU A 66 -6.18 5.27 -2.89
C LEU A 66 -5.31 4.07 -2.54
N VAL A 67 -4.56 4.16 -1.45
CA VAL A 67 -3.80 3.04 -0.90
C VAL A 67 -4.53 2.49 0.30
N VAL A 68 -4.96 1.24 0.22
CA VAL A 68 -5.60 0.54 1.33
C VAL A 68 -4.59 -0.40 1.95
N ARG A 69 -4.25 -0.18 3.23
CA ARG A 69 -3.36 -1.04 4.01
C ARG A 69 -4.15 -1.74 5.10
N VAL A 70 -3.96 -3.04 5.21
CA VAL A 70 -4.59 -3.87 6.22
C VAL A 70 -3.51 -4.66 6.93
N ASP A 71 -3.44 -4.54 8.25
CA ASP A 71 -2.54 -5.37 9.05
C ASP A 71 -3.15 -6.77 9.19
N VAL A 72 -2.39 -7.77 8.77
CA VAL A 72 -2.78 -9.18 8.75
C VAL A 72 -2.15 -9.88 9.96
N PRO A 73 -2.98 -10.43 10.86
CA PRO A 73 -2.50 -11.25 11.97
C PRO A 73 -1.69 -12.46 11.50
N ALA A 74 -0.69 -12.86 12.29
CA ALA A 74 0.22 -13.96 11.94
C ALA A 74 -0.50 -15.30 11.69
N ASP A 75 -1.59 -15.57 12.42
CA ASP A 75 -2.42 -16.77 12.26
C ASP A 75 -3.23 -16.78 10.94
N ARG A 76 -3.30 -15.64 10.25
CA ARG A 76 -4.03 -15.45 8.99
C ARG A 76 -3.11 -15.25 7.79
N LEU A 77 -1.80 -15.28 7.98
CA LEU A 77 -0.82 -14.96 6.94
C LEU A 77 -0.93 -15.89 5.72
N GLN A 78 -1.00 -17.20 5.94
CA GLN A 78 -1.08 -18.16 4.82
C GLN A 78 -2.36 -17.98 4.02
N GLU A 79 -3.51 -17.85 4.69
CA GLU A 79 -4.78 -17.62 3.99
C GLU A 79 -4.79 -16.29 3.21
N ALA A 80 -4.15 -15.24 3.75
CA ALA A 80 -3.99 -13.96 3.06
C ALA A 80 -3.07 -14.07 1.83
N GLN A 81 -2.04 -14.91 1.87
CA GLN A 81 -1.19 -15.22 0.70
C GLN A 81 -2.02 -15.92 -0.38
N ASP A 82 -2.75 -16.98 -0.01
CA ASP A 82 -3.59 -17.73 -0.95
C ASP A 82 -4.66 -16.83 -1.59
N PHE A 83 -5.28 -15.95 -0.80
CA PHE A 83 -6.26 -14.99 -1.29
C PHE A 83 -5.65 -13.92 -2.20
N THR A 84 -4.43 -13.46 -1.89
CA THR A 84 -3.67 -12.53 -2.73
C THR A 84 -3.41 -13.11 -4.11
N ASP A 85 -2.91 -14.35 -4.14
CA ASP A 85 -2.61 -15.05 -5.38
C ASP A 85 -3.89 -15.32 -6.19
N LEU A 86 -4.98 -15.68 -5.51
CA LEU A 86 -6.28 -15.86 -6.14
C LEU A 86 -6.78 -14.56 -6.79
N LEU A 87 -6.73 -13.42 -6.09
CA LEU A 87 -7.14 -12.13 -6.63
C LEU A 87 -6.28 -11.73 -7.84
N ARG A 88 -4.95 -11.87 -7.71
CA ARG A 88 -4.02 -11.54 -8.80
C ARG A 88 -4.29 -12.35 -10.06
N ARG A 89 -4.41 -13.68 -9.92
CA ARG A 89 -4.68 -14.58 -11.05
C ARG A 89 -6.06 -14.35 -11.66
N ARG A 90 -7.08 -14.07 -10.85
CA ARG A 90 -8.45 -13.91 -11.34
C ARG A 90 -8.67 -12.60 -12.09
N TYR A 91 -7.97 -11.54 -11.69
CA TYR A 91 -8.18 -10.19 -12.21
C TYR A 91 -6.96 -9.62 -12.93
N ASP A 92 -6.00 -10.47 -13.28
CA ASP A 92 -4.74 -10.12 -13.96
C ASP A 92 -4.00 -8.94 -13.28
N ILE A 93 -4.04 -8.87 -11.95
CA ILE A 93 -3.33 -7.83 -11.19
C ILE A 93 -1.84 -8.19 -11.20
N PRO A 94 -0.95 -7.30 -11.69
CA PRO A 94 0.47 -7.58 -11.77
C PRO A 94 1.06 -7.94 -10.41
N GLU A 95 1.84 -9.03 -10.38
CA GLU A 95 2.60 -9.47 -9.21
C GLU A 95 3.64 -8.42 -8.78
N GLN A 96 4.19 -7.74 -9.79
CA GLN A 96 5.16 -6.66 -9.67
C GLN A 96 4.77 -5.56 -10.67
N ALA A 97 4.46 -4.34 -10.18
CA ALA A 97 5.12 -3.23 -10.84
C ALA A 97 6.62 -3.43 -10.50
N PRO A 98 7.53 -3.42 -11.49
CA PRO A 98 8.94 -3.45 -11.17
C PRO A 98 9.18 -2.38 -10.10
N ASP A 99 9.92 -2.71 -9.04
CA ASP A 99 10.39 -1.71 -8.08
C ASP A 99 11.25 -0.62 -8.78
N GLY A 100 11.50 -0.72 -10.09
CA GLY A 100 12.12 0.31 -10.92
C GLY A 100 11.31 1.59 -11.19
N ALA A 101 10.28 1.91 -10.40
CA ALA A 101 9.70 3.26 -10.39
C ALA A 101 9.70 3.92 -8.99
N GLU A 102 10.10 3.19 -7.94
CA GLU A 102 10.32 3.74 -6.60
C GLU A 102 11.80 3.64 -6.17
N ASP A 103 12.69 3.17 -7.05
CA ASP A 103 14.15 3.42 -7.01
C ASP A 103 14.52 4.72 -7.74
N GLU A 104 13.67 5.75 -7.69
CA GLU A 104 14.29 7.06 -7.59
C GLU A 104 14.92 7.08 -6.21
N GLU A 105 16.26 7.00 -6.16
CA GLU A 105 17.05 7.33 -4.96
C GLU A 105 16.26 8.39 -4.18
N LEU A 106 15.95 8.13 -2.91
CA LEU A 106 15.20 9.07 -2.09
C LEU A 106 15.94 10.41 -2.09
N ARG A 107 15.56 11.30 -3.00
CA ARG A 107 16.25 12.56 -3.24
C ARG A 107 15.52 13.63 -2.49
N ARG A 108 16.30 14.48 -1.84
CA ARG A 108 15.78 15.64 -1.15
C ARG A 108 15.09 16.56 -2.17
N VAL A 109 13.91 17.05 -1.81
CA VAL A 109 13.20 18.07 -2.61
C VAL A 109 14.13 19.28 -2.76
N PRO A 110 14.37 19.79 -3.98
CA PRO A 110 15.23 20.96 -4.18
C PRO A 110 14.56 22.20 -3.58
N LEU A 111 15.09 22.68 -2.45
CA LEU A 111 14.50 23.80 -1.70
C LEU A 111 14.61 25.14 -2.43
N ASP A 112 15.54 25.25 -3.39
CA ASP A 112 15.84 26.49 -4.13
C ASP A 112 15.14 26.56 -5.50
N ALA A 113 14.36 25.55 -5.86
CA ALA A 113 13.72 25.46 -7.16
C ALA A 113 12.34 26.15 -7.17
N PRO A 114 12.09 27.10 -8.09
CA PRO A 114 10.88 27.95 -8.09
C PRO A 114 9.58 27.19 -8.32
N GLU A 115 9.64 25.97 -8.85
CA GLU A 115 8.52 25.06 -9.04
C GLU A 115 8.05 24.36 -7.75
N TRP A 116 8.78 24.49 -6.64
CA TRP A 116 8.46 23.86 -5.35
C TRP A 116 8.04 24.89 -4.31
N ILE A 117 6.92 24.62 -3.63
CA ILE A 117 6.55 25.33 -2.41
C ILE A 117 7.04 24.51 -1.22
N ALA A 118 8.22 24.87 -0.69
CA ALA A 118 8.80 24.19 0.45
C ALA A 118 8.38 24.87 1.77
N ALA A 119 7.84 24.09 2.70
CA ALA A 119 7.74 24.50 4.10
C ALA A 119 9.04 24.12 4.82
N PRO A 120 9.63 25.00 5.65
CA PRO A 120 10.82 24.67 6.40
C PRO A 120 10.53 23.51 7.36
N ALA A 121 11.31 22.44 7.27
CA ALA A 121 11.22 21.34 8.22
C ALA A 121 11.80 21.77 9.57
N SER A 122 11.28 21.20 10.65
CA SER A 122 11.87 21.40 11.98
C SER A 122 13.20 20.65 12.10
N VAL A 123 14.07 21.08 13.03
CA VAL A 123 15.34 20.39 13.32
C VAL A 123 15.12 18.89 13.59
N ALA A 124 14.09 18.54 14.36
CA ALA A 124 13.75 17.14 14.63
C ALA A 124 13.38 16.35 13.37
N SER A 125 12.73 16.99 12.39
CA SER A 125 12.38 16.35 11.12
C SER A 125 13.61 16.13 10.25
N GLU A 126 14.59 17.04 10.30
CA GLU A 126 15.87 16.91 9.59
C GLU A 126 16.74 15.77 10.14
N GLU A 127 16.78 15.62 11.47
CA GLU A 127 17.48 14.53 12.14
C GLU A 127 16.86 13.16 11.78
N LEU A 128 15.52 13.09 11.73
CA LEU A 128 14.80 11.90 11.30
C LEU A 128 15.09 11.57 9.83
N PHE A 129 15.03 12.56 8.93
CA PHE A 129 15.36 12.37 7.52
C PHE A 129 16.78 11.82 7.35
N THR A 130 17.77 12.43 8.01
CA THR A 130 19.17 11.97 7.98
C THR A 130 19.30 10.52 8.45
N THR A 131 18.58 10.16 9.52
CA THR A 131 18.59 8.79 10.06
C THR A 131 17.98 7.79 9.09
N VAL A 132 16.89 8.15 8.41
CA VAL A 132 16.23 7.30 7.41
C VAL A 132 17.13 7.09 6.19
N MET A 133 17.74 8.17 5.67
CA MET A 133 18.64 8.09 4.52
C MET A 133 19.86 7.21 4.81
N ALA A 134 20.48 7.33 5.98
CA ALA A 134 21.61 6.50 6.37
C ALA A 134 21.27 5.01 6.48
N ARG A 135 20.02 4.67 6.83
CA ARG A 135 19.55 3.27 6.84
C ARG A 135 19.31 2.75 5.43
N ALA A 136 18.70 3.56 4.56
CA ALA A 136 18.45 3.19 3.17
C ALA A 136 19.75 2.88 2.41
N GLU A 137 20.83 3.62 2.67
CA GLU A 137 22.17 3.37 2.10
C GLU A 137 22.84 2.10 2.69
N GLY A 138 22.48 1.71 3.91
CA GLY A 138 23.04 0.54 4.60
C GLY A 138 22.36 -0.79 4.25
N ASP A 139 21.09 -0.76 3.83
CA ASP A 139 20.29 -1.95 3.50
C ASP A 139 20.51 -2.47 2.05
N THR A 140 21.35 -1.82 1.25
CA THR A 140 21.79 -2.30 -0.08
C THR A 140 22.86 -3.42 -0.04
N GLY A 141 22.89 -4.22 1.02
CA GLY A 141 23.87 -5.30 1.26
C GLY A 141 23.35 -6.71 0.98
#